data_AF-A0A815LVU0-F1
#
_entry.id   AF-A0A815LVU0-F1
#
_cell.length_a   1.000
_cell.length_b   1.000
_cell.length_c   1.000
_cell.angle_alpha   90.00
_cell.angle_beta   90.00
_cell.angle_gamma   90.00
#
_symmetry.space_group_name_H-M   'P 1'
#
loop_
_entity.id
_entity.type
_entity.pdbx_description
1 polymer ?
#
loop_
_entity_poly.entity_id
_entity_poly.type
_entity_poly.pdbx_seq_one_letter_code
_entity_poly.pdbx_strand_id
1 'polypeptide(L)' 'MFILDDYISIDESSFTGETKPSMKMIDSISFGSRQTSISDRRNIVFMGTYVLNGNAKGIVICTGEN' A
#
# COMPACT_ATOMS: atom_id res chain seq x y z
N MET A 1 6.76 -0.15 2.38
CA MET A 1 6.89 -1.59 2.66
C MET A 1 6.13 -2.37 1.59
N PHE A 2 6.73 -3.40 1.01
CA PHE A 2 6.07 -4.30 0.05
C PHE A 2 5.40 -5.44 0.80
N ILE A 3 4.12 -5.73 0.53
CA ILE A 3 3.38 -6.77 1.25
C ILE A 3 3.55 -8.16 0.62
N LEU A 4 3.52 -9.19 1.45
CA LEU A 4 3.59 -10.60 1.07
C LEU A 4 2.29 -11.36 1.35
N ASP A 5 1.29 -10.69 1.90
CA ASP A 5 -0.01 -11.25 2.29
C ASP A 5 -1.15 -10.47 1.63
N ASP A 6 -2.18 -11.17 1.15
CA ASP A 6 -3.31 -10.59 0.40
C ASP A 6 -4.49 -10.15 1.27
N TYR A 7 -4.42 -10.36 2.59
CA TYR A 7 -5.54 -10.10 3.51
C TYR A 7 -5.23 -8.93 4.45
N ILE A 8 -5.13 -7.72 3.89
CA ILE A 8 -4.99 -6.48 4.68
C ILE A 8 -5.73 -5.30 4.06
N SER A 9 -6.42 -4.55 4.92
CA SER A 9 -7.10 -3.29 4.59
C SER A 9 -6.49 -2.16 5.38
N ILE A 10 -6.10 -1.09 4.68
CA ILE A 10 -5.35 0.03 5.25
C ILE A 10 -6.06 1.34 4.92
N ASP A 11 -6.11 2.23 5.90
CA ASP A 11 -6.54 3.61 5.73
C ASP A 11 -5.36 4.45 5.24
N GLU A 12 -5.42 4.84 3.97
CA GLU A 12 -4.43 5.73 3.33
C GLU A 12 -4.90 7.19 3.28
N SER A 13 -5.97 7.54 4.01
CA SER A 13 -6.54 8.90 4.02
C SER A 13 -5.51 9.95 4.41
N SER A 14 -4.57 9.59 5.29
CA SER A 14 -3.48 10.45 5.73
C SER A 14 -2.47 10.79 4.62
N PHE A 15 -2.39 9.99 3.55
CA PHE A 15 -1.44 10.18 2.46
C PHE A 15 -2.09 10.56 1.12
N THR A 16 -3.26 10.01 0.81
CA THR A 16 -3.97 10.24 -0.45
C THR A 16 -5.20 11.14 -0.31
N GLY A 17 -5.67 11.39 0.91
CA GLY A 17 -6.91 12.13 1.18
C GLY A 17 -8.19 11.32 0.91
N GLU A 18 -8.06 10.08 0.45
CA GLU A 18 -9.21 9.21 0.16
C GLU A 18 -9.77 8.61 1.45
N THR A 19 -11.08 8.76 1.68
CA THR A 19 -11.75 8.29 2.92
C THR A 19 -12.11 6.80 2.87
N LYS A 20 -11.77 6.09 1.78
CA LYS A 20 -12.11 4.69 1.60
C LYS A 20 -10.91 3.79 1.95
N PRO A 21 -11.15 2.68 2.66
CA PRO A 21 -10.10 1.73 2.98
C PRO A 21 -9.55 1.07 1.71
N SER A 22 -8.23 1.08 1.56
CA SER A 22 -7.52 0.51 0.42
C SER A 22 -7.15 -0.93 0.74
N MET A 23 -7.68 -1.88 -0.04
CA MET A 23 -7.34 -3.30 0.08
C MET A 23 -6.04 -3.57 -0.68
N LYS A 24 -5.05 -4.12 0.03
CA LYS A 24 -3.74 -4.41 -0.55
C LYS A 24 -3.66 -5.87 -1.01
N MET A 25 -3.04 -6.09 -2.16
CA MET A 25 -2.85 -7.40 -2.80
C MET A 25 -1.41 -7.53 -3.32
N ILE A 26 -0.87 -8.74 -3.33
CA ILE A 26 0.52 -9.02 -3.76
C ILE A 26 0.67 -9.06 -5.28
N ASP A 27 -0.44 -8.99 -6.02
CA ASP A 27 -0.47 -9.16 -7.46
C ASP A 27 0.46 -8.18 -8.19
N SER A 28 1.11 -8.67 -9.24
CA SER A 28 2.02 -7.86 -10.05
C SER A 28 1.24 -6.80 -10.81
N ILE A 29 1.37 -5.55 -10.39
CA ILE A 29 0.79 -4.42 -11.10
C ILE A 29 1.48 -4.30 -12.45
N SER A 30 0.77 -4.66 -13.53
CA SER A 30 1.28 -4.57 -14.89
C SER A 30 1.51 -3.09 -15.26
N PHE A 31 2.77 -2.69 -15.38
CA PHE A 31 3.19 -1.34 -15.80
C PHE A 31 2.94 -1.13 -17.31
N GLY A 32 1.67 -1.20 -17.73
CA GLY A 32 1.30 -1.19 -19.15
C GLY A 32 1.47 0.17 -19.84
N SER A 33 1.35 1.27 -19.12
CA SER A 33 1.50 2.61 -19.70
C SER A 33 1.33 3.65 -18.60
N ARG A 34 2.32 4.53 -18.43
CA ARG A 34 2.27 5.71 -17.56
C ARG A 34 2.33 5.37 -16.06
N GLN A 35 3.07 6.20 -15.33
CA GLN A 35 3.34 6.06 -13.90
C GLN A 35 2.04 5.72 -13.15
N THR A 36 1.94 4.49 -12.65
CA THR A 36 0.84 4.09 -11.79
C THR A 36 0.87 4.98 -10.55
N SER A 37 -0.22 5.73 -10.36
CA SER A 37 -0.41 6.65 -9.24
C SER A 37 -0.11 5.92 -7.93
N ILE A 38 0.43 6.64 -6.96
CA ILE A 38 0.79 6.04 -5.67
C ILE A 38 -0.43 5.33 -5.04
N SER A 39 -1.63 5.89 -5.21
CA SER A 39 -2.90 5.31 -4.77
C SER A 39 -3.28 3.99 -5.47
N ASP A 40 -2.84 3.77 -6.70
CA ASP A 40 -3.09 2.52 -7.44
C ASP A 40 -2.12 1.39 -7.04
N ARG A 41 -1.09 1.69 -6.24
CA ARG A 41 -0.10 0.71 -5.79
C ARG A 41 -0.65 -0.10 -4.63
N ARG A 42 -1.44 -1.13 -4.96
CA ARG A 42 -2.05 -2.05 -3.99
C ARG A 42 -1.07 -3.03 -3.34
N ASN A 43 0.18 -3.07 -3.76
CA ASN A 43 1.23 -3.94 -3.20
C ASN A 43 2.22 -3.19 -2.28
N ILE A 44 2.02 -1.88 -2.06
CA ILE A 44 2.90 -1.04 -1.23
C ILE A 44 2.09 -0.41 -0.10
N VAL A 45 2.70 -0.39 1.08
CA VAL A 45 2.21 0.28 2.28
C VAL A 45 3.15 1.42 2.66
N PHE A 46 2.56 2.56 2.98
CA PHE A 46 3.28 3.77 3.37
C PHE A 46 3.39 3.86 4.89
N MET A 47 4.52 4.39 5.37
CA MET A 47 4.66 4.70 6.79
C MET A 47 3.68 5.83 7.14
N GLY A 48 2.95 5.71 8.25
CA GLY A 48 1.96 6.70 8.68
C GLY A 48 0.51 6.42 8.25
N THR A 49 0.25 5.30 7.57
CA THR A 49 -1.11 4.82 7.28
C THR A 49 -1.59 3.83 8.35
N TYR A 50 -2.91 3.72 8.58
CA TYR A 50 -3.47 2.91 9.67
C TYR A 50 -4.00 1.56 9.17
N VAL A 51 -3.68 0.46 9.85
CA VAL A 51 -4.24 -0.87 9.51
C VAL A 51 -5.63 -0.99 10.10
N LEU A 52 -6.64 -1.17 9.25
CA LEU A 52 -8.04 -1.29 9.66
C LEU A 52 -8.44 -2.74 9.94
N ASN A 53 -7.98 -3.67 9.10
CA ASN A 53 -8.29 -5.09 9.27
C ASN A 53 -7.20 -5.97 8.65
N GLY A 54 -6.97 -7.13 9.24
CA GLY A 54 -6.02 -8.12 8.77
C GLY A 54 -4.62 -7.98 9.37
N ASN A 55 -3.72 -8.84 8.88
CA ASN A 55 -2.31 -8.85 9.25
C ASN A 55 -1.51 -8.98 7.96
N ALA A 56 -0.40 -8.27 7.84
CA ALA A 56 0.49 -8.41 6.70
C ALA A 56 1.93 -8.59 7.15
N LYS A 57 2.64 -9.45 6.43
CA LYS A 57 4.09 -9.45 6.39
C LYS A 57 4.55 -8.67 5.19
N GLY A 58 5.74 -8.12 5.27
CA GLY A 58 6.27 -7.36 4.15
C GLY A 58 7.73 -7.02 4.30
N ILE A 59 8.30 -6.62 3.18
CA ILE A 59 9.70 -6.25 3.04
C ILE A 59 9.79 -4.73 3.10
N VAL A 60 10.65 -4.23 3.99
CA VAL A 60 10.92 -2.80 4.07
C VAL A 60 11.80 -2.41 2.88
N ILE A 61 11.21 -1.61 1.98
CA ILE A 61 11.90 -1.10 0.78
C ILE A 61 12.48 0.30 0.98
N CYS A 62 11.91 1.05 1.94
CA CYS A 62 12.32 2.40 2.30
C CYS A 62 12.09 2.60 3.81
N THR A 63 13.02 3.28 4.46
CA THR A 63 12.95 3.79 5.85
C THR A 63 13.22 5.31 5.80
N GLY A 64 12.73 6.11 6.77
CA GLY A 64 13.13 7.54 6.85
C GLY A 64 14.62 7.70 7.24
N GLU A 65 15.35 8.79 6.94
CA GLU A 65 15.07 10.11 6.32
C GLU A 65 15.96 10.40 5.09
N ASN A 66 15.42 11.23 4.18
CA ASN A 66 15.92 11.87 2.93
C ASN A 66 16.40 10.98 1.78
#